data_AF-A0A2E8E134-F1
#
_entry.id   AF-A0A2E8E134-F1
#
_cell.length_a   1.000
_cell.length_b   1.000
_cell.length_c   1.000
_cell.angle_alpha   90.00
_cell.angle_beta   90.00
_cell.angle_gamma   90.00
#
_symmetry.space_group_name_H-M   'P 1'
#
loop_
_entity.id
_entity.type
_entity.pdbx_description
1 polymer ?
#
loop_
_entity_poly.entity_id
_entity_poly.type
_entity_poly.pdbx_seq_one_letter_code
_entity_poly.pdbx_strand_id
1 'polypeptide(L)'
;MTMTGAQARLMVFVTVYIVFGVAMHPVAAQQGAPNGEWPTYAGDLSGTKYSALDQIDATNFDDLEIAWRWKSADGDLDLSAGAIGTPMTYMHDGMQFIALTVGGEVPELIALALPK
;
A
#
# COMPACT_ATOMS: atom_id res chain seq x y z
N MET A 1 -40.50 -8.73 40.02
CA MET A 1 -39.70 -7.48 39.99
C MET A 1 -39.95 -6.83 38.64
N THR A 2 -40.92 -5.91 38.56
CA THR A 2 -41.35 -5.26 37.31
C THR A 2 -40.49 -4.03 37.04
N MET A 3 -39.83 -3.97 35.89
CA MET A 3 -39.06 -2.79 35.47
C MET A 3 -40.00 -1.60 35.25
N THR A 4 -39.61 -0.42 35.74
CA THR A 4 -40.36 0.82 35.53
C THR A 4 -40.10 1.40 34.14
N GLY A 5 -41.01 2.24 33.62
CA GLY A 5 -40.89 2.83 32.29
C GLY A 5 -39.62 3.65 32.06
N ALA A 6 -39.01 4.19 33.13
CA ALA A 6 -37.72 4.88 33.06
C ALA A 6 -36.55 3.91 32.80
N GLN A 7 -36.60 2.70 33.38
CA GLN A 7 -35.57 1.68 33.16
C GLN A 7 -35.66 1.08 31.75
N ALA A 8 -36.86 0.92 31.21
CA ALA A 8 -37.06 0.48 29.83
C ALA A 8 -36.48 1.49 28.81
N ARG A 9 -36.69 2.80 29.04
CA ARG A 9 -36.14 3.86 28.18
C ARG A 9 -34.62 3.91 28.24
N LEU A 10 -34.05 3.83 29.44
CA LEU A 10 -32.60 3.80 29.63
C LEU A 10 -31.96 2.60 28.91
N MET A 11 -32.60 1.43 28.98
CA MET A 11 -32.11 0.22 28.33
C MET A 11 -32.13 0.36 26.81
N VAL A 12 -33.20 0.94 26.22
CA VAL A 12 -33.27 1.23 24.78
C VAL A 12 -32.15 2.18 24.35
N PHE A 13 -31.89 3.26 25.11
CA PHE A 13 -30.79 4.17 24.79
C PHE A 13 -29.43 3.49 24.84
N VAL A 14 -29.18 2.65 25.85
CA VAL A 14 -27.93 1.87 25.95
C VAL A 14 -27.80 0.89 24.78
N THR A 15 -28.87 0.19 24.40
CA THR A 15 -28.85 -0.72 23.26
C THR A 15 -28.61 0.02 21.94
N VAL A 16 -29.27 1.16 21.72
CA VAL A 16 -29.04 1.99 20.52
C VAL A 16 -27.59 2.51 20.49
N TYR A 17 -27.06 2.95 21.63
CA TYR A 17 -25.68 3.43 21.73
C TYR A 17 -24.65 2.32 21.43
N ILE A 18 -24.91 1.10 21.91
CA ILE A 18 -24.06 -0.07 21.61
C ILE A 18 -24.15 -0.43 20.11
N VAL A 19 -25.34 -0.44 19.53
CA VAL A 19 -25.53 -0.76 18.10
C VAL A 19 -24.85 0.28 17.20
N PHE A 20 -25.00 1.57 17.50
CA PHE A 20 -24.31 2.63 16.76
C PHE A 20 -22.80 2.65 17.00
N GLY A 21 -22.35 2.32 18.23
CA GLY A 21 -20.93 2.21 18.55
C GLY A 21 -20.24 1.05 17.84
N VAL A 22 -20.92 -0.08 17.64
CA VAL A 22 -20.37 -1.25 16.93
C VAL A 22 -20.36 -1.06 15.41
N ALA A 23 -21.34 -0.34 14.83
CA ALA A 23 -21.43 -0.12 13.39
C ALA A 23 -20.37 0.86 12.81
N MET A 24 -19.69 1.62 13.67
CA MET A 24 -18.74 2.69 13.30
C MET A 24 -17.27 2.26 13.37
N HIS A 25 -16.98 0.97 13.49
CA HIS A 25 -15.59 0.51 13.40
C HIS A 25 -15.12 0.72 11.96
N PRO A 26 -14.03 1.46 11.72
CA PRO A 26 -13.40 1.43 10.42
C PRO A 26 -13.08 -0.03 10.16
N VAL A 27 -13.71 -0.62 9.14
CA VAL A 27 -13.26 -1.89 8.59
C VAL A 27 -11.82 -1.61 8.25
N ALA A 28 -10.88 -2.24 8.97
CA ALA A 28 -9.49 -2.31 8.56
C ALA A 28 -9.48 -3.12 7.27
N ALA A 29 -9.93 -2.51 6.17
CA ALA A 29 -9.77 -3.02 4.84
C ALA A 29 -8.27 -3.17 4.68
N GLN A 30 -7.83 -4.42 4.51
CA GLN A 30 -6.51 -4.82 4.02
C GLN A 30 -5.53 -3.66 3.98
N GLN A 31 -4.91 -3.39 5.12
CA GLN A 31 -3.85 -2.40 5.19
C GLN A 31 -2.76 -2.91 4.25
N GLY A 32 -2.69 -2.32 3.06
CA GLY A 32 -1.60 -2.55 2.11
C GLY A 32 -0.27 -2.11 2.70
N ALA A 33 0.70 -1.83 1.86
CA ALA A 33 1.98 -1.23 2.21
C ALA A 33 1.82 -0.10 3.27
N PRO A 34 2.21 -0.33 4.54
CA PRO A 34 2.01 0.64 5.61
C PRO A 34 2.81 1.91 5.32
N ASN A 35 2.14 3.07 5.37
CA ASN A 35 2.73 4.37 4.97
C ASN A 35 3.29 4.38 3.53
N GLY A 36 2.84 3.45 2.67
CA GLY A 36 3.39 3.26 1.34
C GLY A 36 4.75 2.58 1.32
N GLU A 37 5.25 2.08 2.45
CA GLU A 37 6.50 1.32 2.54
C GLU A 37 6.28 -0.16 2.25
N TRP A 38 7.30 -0.82 1.71
CA TRP A 38 7.29 -2.27 1.41
C TRP A 38 8.17 -3.08 2.39
N PRO A 39 7.76 -3.23 3.67
CA PRO A 39 8.52 -4.01 4.64
C PRO A 39 8.46 -5.52 4.38
N THR A 40 7.52 -5.98 3.55
CA THR A 40 7.40 -7.36 3.08
C THR A 40 7.40 -7.39 1.56
N TYR A 41 7.70 -8.56 0.97
CA TYR A 41 7.72 -8.73 -0.50
C TYR A 41 6.42 -8.28 -1.19
N ALA A 42 5.27 -8.40 -0.52
CA ALA A 42 3.97 -8.04 -1.08
C ALA A 42 3.37 -6.77 -0.45
N GLY A 43 4.18 -5.97 0.24
CA GLY A 43 3.75 -4.73 0.92
C GLY A 43 3.15 -4.97 2.30
N ASP A 44 2.34 -6.02 2.45
CA ASP A 44 1.76 -6.45 3.73
C ASP A 44 1.90 -7.97 3.94
N LEU A 45 1.45 -8.47 5.10
CA LEU A 45 1.43 -9.90 5.40
C LEU A 45 0.28 -10.65 4.70
N SER A 46 -0.72 -9.92 4.19
CA SER A 46 -1.87 -10.48 3.50
C SER A 46 -1.63 -10.72 2.01
N GLY A 47 -0.50 -10.25 1.47
CA GLY A 47 -0.14 -10.46 0.08
C GLY A 47 -0.85 -9.53 -0.90
N THR A 48 -1.35 -8.37 -0.47
CA THR A 48 -2.27 -7.55 -1.30
C THR A 48 -1.57 -6.88 -2.48
N LYS A 49 -0.25 -6.61 -2.36
CA LYS A 49 0.53 -5.84 -3.34
C LYS A 49 -0.06 -4.45 -3.61
N TYR A 50 -0.71 -3.86 -2.60
CA TYR A 50 -1.40 -2.59 -2.68
C TYR A 50 -0.71 -1.51 -1.84
N SER A 51 -0.80 -0.25 -2.26
CA SER A 51 -0.45 0.94 -1.47
C SER A 51 -1.53 2.00 -1.62
N ALA A 52 -1.75 2.74 -0.52
CA ALA A 52 -2.69 3.85 -0.47
C ALA A 52 -2.08 5.19 -0.94
N LEU A 53 -0.84 5.20 -1.44
CA LEU A 53 -0.22 6.40 -2.03
C LEU A 53 -0.94 6.80 -3.32
N ASP A 54 -1.18 8.09 -3.49
CA ASP A 54 -2.06 8.66 -4.52
C ASP A 54 -1.48 9.90 -5.23
N GLN A 55 -0.18 10.21 -5.07
CA GLN A 55 0.46 11.29 -5.85
C GLN A 55 0.55 10.95 -7.34
N ILE A 56 0.73 9.67 -7.66
CA ILE A 56 0.72 9.15 -9.02
C ILE A 56 -0.62 8.48 -9.28
N ASP A 57 -1.33 8.94 -10.30
CA ASP A 57 -2.63 8.44 -10.69
C ASP A 57 -2.80 8.42 -12.22
N ALA A 58 -3.99 8.01 -12.68
CA ALA A 58 -4.29 7.88 -14.11
C ALA A 58 -4.22 9.19 -14.91
N THR A 59 -4.20 10.36 -14.24
CA THR A 59 -4.16 11.67 -14.88
C THR A 59 -2.74 12.19 -15.12
N ASN A 60 -1.75 11.65 -14.41
CA ASN A 60 -0.35 12.11 -14.47
C ASN A 60 0.67 10.98 -14.70
N PHE A 61 0.22 9.72 -14.83
CA PHE A 61 1.10 8.58 -15.05
C PHE A 61 2.00 8.72 -16.30
N ASP A 62 1.50 9.39 -17.33
CA ASP A 62 2.24 9.61 -18.58
C ASP A 62 3.37 10.65 -18.45
N ASP A 63 3.41 11.40 -17.34
CA ASP A 63 4.42 12.41 -17.05
C ASP A 63 5.63 11.87 -16.26
N LEU A 64 5.64 10.57 -15.93
CA LEU A 64 6.69 9.98 -15.11
C LEU A 64 8.06 9.96 -15.83
N GLU A 65 9.11 10.34 -15.09
CA GLU A 65 10.49 10.31 -15.54
C GLU A 65 11.33 9.34 -14.70
N ILE A 66 12.47 8.90 -15.24
CA ILE A 66 13.44 8.11 -14.47
C ILE A 66 14.08 9.02 -13.42
N ALA A 67 13.76 8.75 -12.15
CA ALA A 67 14.36 9.47 -11.03
C ALA A 67 15.74 8.91 -10.68
N TRP A 68 15.91 7.59 -10.74
CA TRP A 68 17.19 6.93 -10.61
C TRP A 68 17.18 5.53 -11.24
N ARG A 69 18.38 5.00 -11.49
CA ARG A 69 18.60 3.67 -12.02
C ARG A 69 19.77 3.02 -11.31
N TRP A 70 19.62 1.73 -11.00
CA TRP A 70 20.69 0.87 -10.51
C TRP A 70 20.85 -0.34 -11.41
N LYS A 71 22.10 -0.70 -11.71
CA LYS A 71 22.46 -1.90 -12.47
C LYS A 71 22.93 -2.98 -11.51
N SER A 72 22.46 -4.20 -11.70
CA SER A 72 22.89 -5.31 -10.86
C SER A 72 24.37 -5.60 -11.03
N ALA A 73 25.05 -5.85 -9.91
CA ALA A 73 26.42 -6.34 -9.90
C ALA A 73 26.53 -7.75 -10.49
N ASP A 74 25.40 -8.47 -10.57
CA ASP A 74 25.33 -9.82 -11.12
C ASP A 74 25.33 -9.84 -12.66
N GLY A 75 25.46 -8.69 -13.33
CA GLY A 75 25.50 -8.62 -14.80
C GLY A 75 26.65 -9.41 -15.44
N ASP A 76 27.73 -9.65 -14.69
CA ASP A 76 28.85 -10.47 -15.12
C ASP A 76 28.69 -11.97 -14.76
N LEU A 77 27.60 -12.32 -14.05
CA LEU A 77 27.29 -13.70 -13.69
C LEU A 77 26.33 -14.28 -14.73
N ASP A 78 26.73 -15.42 -15.31
CA ASP A 78 25.86 -16.20 -16.20
C ASP A 78 24.77 -16.90 -15.37
N LEU A 79 23.73 -16.15 -15.03
CA LEU A 79 22.55 -16.64 -14.34
C LEU A 79 21.53 -17.12 -15.38
N SER A 80 21.15 -18.40 -15.28
CA SER A 80 20.16 -19.00 -16.19
C SER A 80 18.74 -18.42 -16.03
N ALA A 81 18.47 -17.72 -14.93
CA ALA A 81 17.21 -17.05 -14.65
C ALA A 81 17.40 -15.52 -14.70
N GLY A 82 16.61 -14.84 -15.53
CA GLY A 82 16.57 -13.38 -15.54
C GLY A 82 15.99 -12.82 -14.24
N ALA A 83 16.37 -11.60 -13.87
CA ALA A 83 15.81 -10.94 -12.69
C ALA A 83 14.30 -10.68 -12.89
N ILE A 84 13.53 -11.07 -11.88
CA ILE A 84 12.08 -10.90 -11.84
C ILE A 84 11.74 -10.33 -10.47
N GLY A 85 10.96 -9.26 -10.46
CA GLY A 85 10.44 -8.63 -9.25
C GLY A 85 9.07 -8.03 -9.55
N THR A 86 8.17 -8.03 -8.57
CA THR A 86 6.93 -7.29 -8.72
C THR A 86 7.20 -5.79 -8.65
N PRO A 87 6.52 -4.97 -9.46
CA PRO A 87 6.48 -3.53 -9.25
C PRO A 87 6.13 -3.19 -7.80
N MET A 88 6.78 -2.15 -7.27
CA MET A 88 6.52 -1.62 -5.93
C MET A 88 6.44 -0.10 -6.02
N THR A 89 5.64 0.54 -5.17
CA THR A 89 5.70 2.00 -5.00
C THR A 89 6.29 2.32 -3.63
N TYR A 90 6.82 3.52 -3.40
CA TYR A 90 7.29 3.94 -2.08
C TYR A 90 7.33 5.46 -1.98
N MET A 91 7.43 5.98 -0.76
CA MET A 91 7.66 7.40 -0.51
C MET A 91 9.11 7.65 -0.12
N HIS A 92 9.70 8.71 -0.66
CA HIS A 92 10.96 9.24 -0.17
C HIS A 92 10.97 10.76 -0.28
N ASP A 93 11.30 11.46 0.81
CA ASP A 93 11.31 12.93 0.90
C ASP A 93 10.04 13.61 0.34
N GLY A 94 8.88 12.98 0.55
CA GLY A 94 7.59 13.52 0.11
C GLY A 94 7.25 13.32 -1.37
N MET A 95 8.08 12.60 -2.15
CA MET A 95 7.75 12.14 -3.50
C MET A 95 7.37 10.66 -3.50
N GLN A 96 6.34 10.32 -4.28
CA GLN A 96 6.02 8.95 -4.63
C GLN A 96 6.88 8.45 -5.79
N PHE A 97 7.37 7.22 -5.67
CA PHE A 97 8.14 6.53 -6.69
C PHE A 97 7.44 5.22 -7.09
N ILE A 98 7.66 4.76 -8.33
CA ILE A 98 7.34 3.41 -8.80
C ILE A 98 8.65 2.72 -9.19
N ALA A 99 9.02 1.64 -8.49
CA ALA A 99 10.18 0.83 -8.76
C ALA A 99 9.82 -0.42 -9.57
N LEU A 100 10.62 -0.71 -10.60
CA LEU A 100 10.45 -1.82 -11.53
C LEU A 100 11.77 -2.57 -11.70
N THR A 101 11.71 -3.90 -11.62
CA THR A 101 12.79 -4.76 -12.09
C THR A 101 12.69 -4.90 -13.61
N VAL A 102 13.77 -4.53 -14.31
CA VAL A 102 13.87 -4.68 -15.76
C VAL A 102 14.88 -5.77 -16.05
N GLY A 103 14.43 -6.83 -16.71
CA GLY A 103 15.29 -7.88 -17.24
C GLY A 103 16.08 -7.38 -18.45
N GLY A 104 17.30 -7.89 -18.61
CA GLY A 104 18.21 -7.54 -19.69
C GLY A 104 19.50 -8.34 -19.56
N GLU A 105 20.48 -8.07 -20.42
CA GLU A 105 21.84 -8.65 -20.31
C GLU A 105 22.43 -8.37 -18.92
N VAL A 106 22.26 -7.13 -18.44
CA VAL A 106 22.46 -6.76 -17.04
C VAL A 106 21.10 -6.37 -16.46
N PRO A 107 20.58 -7.09 -15.46
CA PRO A 107 19.37 -6.69 -14.76
C PRO A 107 19.45 -5.30 -14.14
N GLU A 108 18.35 -4.55 -14.20
CA GLU A 108 18.27 -3.20 -13.65
C GLU A 108 17.10 -3.04 -12.68
N LEU A 109 17.26 -2.12 -11.73
CA LEU A 109 16.18 -1.56 -10.93
C LEU A 109 16.01 -0.10 -11.36
N ILE A 110 14.83 0.23 -11.86
CA ILE A 110 14.48 1.59 -12.31
C ILE A 110 13.40 2.13 -11.39
N ALA A 111 13.58 3.35 -10.89
CA ALA A 111 12.54 4.09 -10.20
C ALA A 111 12.06 5.27 -11.03
N LEU A 112 10.75 5.35 -11.18
CA LEU A 112 10.02 6.43 -11.85
C LEU A 112 9.37 7.34 -10.82
N ALA A 113 9.33 8.65 -11.09
CA ALA A 113 8.61 9.63 -10.28
C ALA A 113 8.12 10.78 -11.17
N LEU A 114 7.20 11.59 -10.65
CA LEU A 114 6.84 12.85 -11.29
C LEU A 114 8.05 13.80 -11.28
N PRO A 115 8.23 14.63 -12.32
CA PRO A 115 9.28 15.64 -12.34
C PRO A 115 9.12 16.65 -11.20
N LYS A 116 10.26 17.18 -10.73
CA LYS A 116 10.31 18.17 -9.64
C LYS A 116 9.90 19.57 -10.08
#